data_AF-A0A0P7BYN1-F1
#
_entry.id   AF-A0A0P7BYN1-F1
#
_cell.length_a   1.000
_cell.length_b   1.000
_cell.length_c   1.000
_cell.angle_alpha   90.00
_cell.angle_beta   90.00
_cell.angle_gamma   90.00
#
_symmetry.space_group_name_H-M   'P 1'
#
loop_
_entity.id
_entity.type
_entity.pdbx_description
1 polymer ?
#
loop_
_entity_poly.entity_id
_entity_poly.type
_entity_poly.pdbx_seq_one_letter_code
_entity_poly.pdbx_strand_id
1 'polypeptide(L)'
;MSSQPRLLNVGRMGHCHALNFLRLVPRANLLCACSPVQEELKWADEHLVPHGVKVFDTFEEMMETPGLEAVIICSATPLHVPHTIAALDRGIQVLCEKPISKSVSEMKALLERADANPNASVMVAFTRRFDESYRDAFLKIKAGAIGKPFIFRSHGVERMDDSPFSHQYLKNSGGIFVDSAIHDIDLALMFLGEDSTPKSVSAVGVSTVFSALADVGDADNAVAVCEFWDGKIAHFYHSRTSAAGYHNASEIFGTAGKLSVNLTPWINRVELCDGDGFLKVEPTPSWYDRYKLAFVAEANEWVAAVLDKQPLPIPLRSALTSLVIAQAFQESLRTGRRIEFSRDGQIKDQESQSKI
;
A
#
# COMPACT_ATOMS: atom_id res chain seq x y z
N MET A 1 -28.87 -12.08 17.74
CA MET A 1 -28.55 -10.77 17.13
C MET A 1 -27.23 -10.94 16.41
N SER A 2 -27.12 -10.50 15.16
CA SER A 2 -25.88 -10.63 14.38
C SER A 2 -24.85 -9.59 14.81
N SER A 3 -23.61 -10.01 15.04
CA SER A 3 -22.46 -9.11 15.04
C SER A 3 -22.28 -8.51 13.64
N GLN A 4 -22.11 -7.19 13.60
CA GLN A 4 -21.70 -6.41 12.43
C GLN A 4 -20.64 -5.45 12.98
N PRO A 5 -19.37 -5.54 12.55
CA PRO A 5 -18.28 -4.83 13.20
C PRO A 5 -18.35 -3.34 12.91
N ARG A 6 -17.70 -2.58 13.78
CA ARG A 6 -17.94 -1.15 14.00
C ARG A 6 -16.61 -0.41 14.01
N LEU A 7 -16.59 0.80 13.44
CA LEU A 7 -15.44 1.55 12.87
C LEU A 7 -15.69 3.08 13.02
N LEU A 8 -14.81 4.08 12.80
CA LEU A 8 -13.61 4.28 11.93
C LEU A 8 -12.80 5.55 12.34
N ASN A 9 -11.55 5.73 11.88
CA ASN A 9 -10.78 6.99 11.94
C ASN A 9 -10.72 7.73 10.56
N VAL A 10 -10.71 9.07 10.54
CA VAL A 10 -10.88 9.93 9.36
C VAL A 10 -9.57 10.64 8.95
N GLY A 11 -9.44 10.90 7.65
CA GLY A 11 -8.31 11.52 6.95
C GLY A 11 -8.62 11.57 5.45
N ARG A 12 -7.68 11.97 4.57
CA ARG A 12 -7.90 11.89 3.09
C ARG A 12 -8.29 10.47 2.62
N MET A 13 -7.62 9.44 3.14
CA MET A 13 -8.02 8.04 2.92
C MET A 13 -9.29 7.68 3.71
N GLY A 14 -9.43 8.23 4.92
CA GLY A 14 -10.58 8.03 5.79
C GLY A 14 -11.90 8.53 5.20
N HIS A 15 -11.92 9.58 4.37
CA HIS A 15 -13.12 9.99 3.62
C HIS A 15 -13.59 8.87 2.66
N CYS A 16 -12.66 8.27 1.91
CA CYS A 16 -12.94 7.17 0.99
C CYS A 16 -13.41 5.92 1.74
N HIS A 17 -12.68 5.52 2.79
CA HIS A 17 -13.07 4.39 3.64
C HIS A 17 -14.40 4.63 4.36
N ALA A 18 -14.68 5.84 4.87
CA ALA A 18 -15.95 6.16 5.52
C ALA A 18 -17.14 6.00 4.57
N LEU A 19 -17.06 6.56 3.36
CA LEU A 19 -18.13 6.42 2.37
C LEU A 19 -18.26 4.96 1.88
N ASN A 20 -17.16 4.22 1.77
CA ASN A 20 -17.20 2.79 1.43
C ASN A 20 -17.87 1.97 2.54
N PHE A 21 -17.46 2.12 3.80
CA PHE A 21 -18.06 1.39 4.92
C PHE A 21 -19.53 1.76 5.15
N LEU A 22 -19.89 3.03 5.00
CA LEU A 22 -21.25 3.52 5.15
C LEU A 22 -22.21 3.02 4.06
N ARG A 23 -21.71 2.74 2.84
CA ARG A 23 -22.57 2.54 1.65
C ARG A 23 -22.37 1.22 0.91
N LEU A 24 -21.21 0.57 1.07
CA LEU A 24 -20.74 -0.54 0.22
C LEU A 24 -20.16 -1.73 1.00
N VAL A 25 -20.16 -1.71 2.34
CA VAL A 25 -19.71 -2.83 3.20
C VAL A 25 -20.86 -3.29 4.11
N PRO A 26 -21.92 -3.93 3.56
CA PRO A 26 -23.20 -4.17 4.26
C PRO A 26 -23.11 -5.14 5.45
N ARG A 27 -21.96 -5.81 5.64
CA ARG A 27 -21.69 -6.65 6.80
C ARG A 27 -21.21 -5.85 8.03
N ALA A 28 -20.79 -4.59 7.87
CA ALA A 28 -20.32 -3.71 8.93
C ALA A 28 -21.29 -2.53 9.16
N ASN A 29 -21.08 -1.80 10.26
CA ASN A 29 -21.82 -0.58 10.58
C ASN A 29 -20.86 0.51 11.06
N LEU A 30 -20.80 1.64 10.35
CA LEU A 30 -19.98 2.79 10.75
C LEU A 30 -20.54 3.41 12.04
N LEU A 31 -19.80 3.35 13.16
CA LEU A 31 -20.23 3.89 14.46
C LEU A 31 -19.66 5.27 14.74
N CYS A 32 -18.39 5.48 14.38
CA CYS A 32 -17.63 6.64 14.77
C CYS A 32 -16.68 7.11 13.64
N ALA A 33 -16.17 8.31 13.83
CA ALA A 33 -15.24 9.04 12.99
C ALA A 33 -14.33 9.85 13.91
N CYS A 34 -13.05 10.00 13.56
CA CYS A 34 -12.09 10.75 14.37
C CYS A 34 -11.10 11.51 13.47
N SER A 35 -10.90 12.81 13.68
CA SER A 35 -9.77 13.54 13.07
C SER A 35 -9.37 14.76 13.91
N PRO A 36 -8.07 15.06 14.08
CA PRO A 36 -7.62 16.32 14.67
C PRO A 36 -7.76 17.52 13.72
N VAL A 37 -8.26 17.34 12.49
CA VAL A 37 -8.38 18.37 11.47
C VAL A 37 -9.83 18.87 11.38
N GLN A 38 -10.06 20.13 11.75
CA GLN A 38 -11.41 20.71 11.85
C GLN A 38 -12.20 20.70 10.53
N GLU A 39 -11.52 20.75 9.39
CA GLU A 39 -12.11 20.64 8.05
C GLU A 39 -12.64 19.23 7.76
N GLU A 40 -11.95 18.20 8.24
CA GLU A 40 -12.38 16.80 8.12
C GLU A 40 -13.50 16.48 9.12
N LEU A 41 -13.50 17.12 10.31
CA LEU A 41 -14.62 17.07 11.26
C LEU A 41 -15.90 17.69 10.67
N LYS A 42 -15.82 18.90 10.09
CA LYS A 42 -16.96 19.52 9.38
C LYS A 42 -17.49 18.62 8.25
N TRP A 43 -16.59 18.01 7.48
CA TRP A 43 -16.98 17.05 6.44
C TRP A 43 -17.71 15.83 7.03
N ALA A 44 -17.24 15.29 8.17
CA ALA A 44 -17.88 14.18 8.86
C ALA A 44 -19.26 14.57 9.44
N ASP A 45 -19.42 15.78 9.96
CA ASP A 45 -20.71 16.33 10.40
C ASP A 45 -21.72 16.44 9.25
N GLU A 46 -21.28 16.79 8.05
CA GLU A 46 -22.12 16.87 6.86
C GLU A 46 -22.44 15.48 6.25
N HIS A 47 -21.49 14.54 6.26
CA HIS A 47 -21.56 13.32 5.44
C HIS A 47 -21.81 12.03 6.23
N LEU A 48 -21.52 12.01 7.55
CA LEU A 48 -21.56 10.81 8.38
C LEU A 48 -22.57 10.94 9.53
N VAL A 49 -22.61 12.07 10.24
CA VAL A 49 -23.56 12.30 11.36
C VAL A 49 -25.04 12.13 10.95
N PRO A 50 -25.51 12.52 9.74
CA PRO A 50 -26.90 12.24 9.30
C PRO A 50 -27.25 10.75 9.20
N HIS A 51 -26.24 9.87 9.22
CA HIS A 51 -26.42 8.42 9.23
C HIS A 51 -26.20 7.79 10.63
N GLY A 52 -26.07 8.61 11.69
CA GLY A 52 -25.91 8.16 13.08
C GLY A 52 -24.46 7.89 13.51
N VAL A 53 -23.47 8.25 12.69
CA VAL A 53 -22.04 8.14 13.02
C VAL A 53 -21.66 9.23 14.02
N LYS A 54 -20.95 8.87 15.10
CA LYS A 54 -20.38 9.84 16.05
C LYS A 54 -19.07 10.43 15.54
N VAL A 55 -18.78 11.68 15.86
CA VAL A 55 -17.54 12.36 15.46
C VAL A 55 -16.75 12.73 16.73
N PHE A 56 -15.44 12.51 16.70
CA PHE A 56 -14.48 12.77 17.78
C PHE A 56 -13.26 13.55 17.23
N ASP A 57 -12.60 14.32 18.07
CA ASP A 57 -11.35 15.03 17.74
C ASP A 57 -10.09 14.16 17.97
N THR A 58 -10.16 13.28 18.97
CA THR A 58 -9.05 12.46 19.48
C THR A 58 -9.32 10.96 19.30
N PHE A 59 -8.23 10.21 19.06
CA PHE A 59 -8.31 8.77 18.87
C PHE A 59 -8.66 8.07 20.19
N GLU A 60 -8.13 8.60 21.30
CA GLU A 60 -8.33 8.13 22.66
C GLU A 60 -9.82 8.11 23.05
N GLU A 61 -10.56 9.21 22.83
CA GLU A 61 -12.00 9.25 23.12
C GLU A 61 -12.81 8.34 22.19
N MET A 62 -12.45 8.29 20.90
CA MET A 62 -13.09 7.40 19.93
C MET A 62 -12.97 5.93 20.36
N MET A 63 -11.80 5.51 20.87
CA MET A 63 -11.52 4.13 21.28
C MET A 63 -12.32 3.65 22.49
N GLU A 64 -12.90 4.56 23.28
CA GLU A 64 -13.80 4.24 24.39
C GLU A 64 -15.29 4.11 23.95
N THR A 65 -15.56 4.14 22.64
CA THR A 65 -16.92 3.96 22.08
C THR A 65 -17.48 2.56 22.42
N PRO A 66 -18.62 2.45 23.13
CA PRO A 66 -19.18 1.16 23.52
C PRO A 66 -19.57 0.30 22.31
N GLY A 67 -18.99 -0.90 22.22
CA GLY A 67 -19.21 -1.83 21.12
C GLY A 67 -18.39 -1.51 19.86
N LEU A 68 -17.27 -0.82 19.98
CA LEU A 68 -16.23 -0.77 18.95
C LEU A 68 -15.54 -2.14 18.85
N GLU A 69 -15.70 -2.83 17.72
CA GLU A 69 -15.18 -4.19 17.50
C GLU A 69 -13.92 -4.20 16.60
N ALA A 70 -13.73 -3.16 15.79
CA ALA A 70 -12.59 -3.01 14.91
C ALA A 70 -12.22 -1.52 14.72
N VAL A 71 -11.08 -1.23 14.10
CA VAL A 71 -10.72 0.10 13.59
C VAL A 71 -10.06 -0.01 12.22
N ILE A 72 -10.32 1.01 11.40
CA ILE A 72 -9.44 1.34 10.27
C ILE A 72 -8.63 2.57 10.66
N ILE A 73 -7.34 2.52 10.38
CA ILE A 73 -6.38 3.57 10.71
C ILE A 73 -5.89 4.21 9.41
N CYS A 74 -6.36 5.43 9.16
CA CYS A 74 -6.06 6.26 7.99
C CYS A 74 -5.39 7.60 8.36
N SER A 75 -4.77 7.65 9.55
CA SER A 75 -4.12 8.83 10.10
C SER A 75 -2.76 9.10 9.41
N ALA A 76 -1.95 10.02 9.94
CA ALA A 76 -0.58 10.18 9.47
C ALA A 76 0.28 8.96 9.88
N THR A 77 1.16 8.49 8.98
CA THR A 77 2.00 7.28 9.20
C THR A 77 2.68 7.17 10.57
N PRO A 78 3.23 8.23 11.20
CA PRO A 78 3.83 8.12 12.54
C PRO A 78 2.87 7.65 13.64
N LEU A 79 1.56 7.80 13.42
CA LEU A 79 0.49 7.36 14.34
C LEU A 79 0.00 5.93 14.04
N HIS A 80 0.37 5.33 12.91
CA HIS A 80 -0.11 4.01 12.51
C HIS A 80 0.24 2.92 13.54
N VAL A 81 1.51 2.81 13.96
CA VAL A 81 1.91 1.81 14.98
C VAL A 81 1.32 2.12 16.36
N PRO A 82 1.39 3.35 16.92
CA PRO A 82 0.74 3.69 18.18
C PRO A 82 -0.77 3.37 18.21
N HIS A 83 -1.52 3.77 17.19
CA HIS A 83 -2.97 3.52 17.11
C HIS A 83 -3.27 2.02 16.96
N THR A 84 -2.46 1.28 16.18
CA THR A 84 -2.61 -0.18 16.01
C THR A 84 -2.39 -0.90 17.33
N ILE A 85 -1.34 -0.54 18.09
CA ILE A 85 -1.06 -1.13 19.40
C ILE A 85 -2.20 -0.84 20.39
N ALA A 86 -2.67 0.41 20.47
CA ALA A 86 -3.74 0.80 21.37
C ALA A 86 -5.11 0.14 21.04
N ALA A 87 -5.31 -0.34 19.81
CA ALA A 87 -6.45 -1.17 19.42
C ALA A 87 -6.23 -2.66 19.74
N LEU A 88 -5.07 -3.22 19.40
CA LEU A 88 -4.70 -4.61 19.72
C LEU A 88 -4.81 -4.88 21.24
N ASP A 89 -4.33 -3.96 22.07
CA ASP A 89 -4.37 -4.06 23.53
C ASP A 89 -5.81 -4.08 24.10
N ARG A 90 -6.80 -3.58 23.33
CA ARG A 90 -8.23 -3.63 23.67
C ARG A 90 -8.96 -4.83 23.04
N GLY A 91 -8.28 -5.69 22.29
CA GLY A 91 -8.91 -6.82 21.57
C GLY A 91 -9.59 -6.41 20.25
N ILE A 92 -9.33 -5.21 19.76
CA ILE A 92 -10.01 -4.60 18.61
C ILE A 92 -9.24 -4.91 17.31
N GLN A 93 -9.95 -5.38 16.28
CA GLN A 93 -9.33 -5.78 15.01
C GLN A 93 -8.87 -4.55 14.21
N VAL A 94 -7.78 -4.66 13.45
CA VAL A 94 -7.19 -3.52 12.74
C VAL A 94 -7.04 -3.77 11.24
N LEU A 95 -7.41 -2.77 10.42
CA LEU A 95 -6.92 -2.60 9.06
C LEU A 95 -6.24 -1.22 8.97
N CYS A 96 -4.92 -1.23 8.78
CA CYS A 96 -4.11 -0.02 8.78
C CYS A 96 -3.63 0.34 7.37
N GLU A 97 -3.68 1.63 7.03
CA GLU A 97 -3.17 2.15 5.76
C GLU A 97 -1.67 1.94 5.57
N LYS A 98 -1.25 1.92 4.30
CA LYS A 98 0.17 1.72 3.94
C LYS A 98 0.96 3.04 3.91
N PRO A 99 2.25 3.02 4.23
CA PRO A 99 2.95 1.98 4.98
C PRO A 99 2.56 2.04 6.46
N ILE A 100 2.50 0.89 7.16
CA ILE A 100 2.15 0.84 8.59
C ILE A 100 3.26 1.40 9.51
N SER A 101 4.51 1.41 9.05
CA SER A 101 5.61 2.15 9.66
C SER A 101 6.65 2.53 8.61
N LYS A 102 7.52 3.48 8.95
CA LYS A 102 8.76 3.80 8.20
C LYS A 102 9.99 3.12 8.83
N SER A 103 9.82 2.35 9.90
CA SER A 103 10.86 1.67 10.65
C SER A 103 10.69 0.15 10.62
N VAL A 104 11.75 -0.56 10.22
CA VAL A 104 11.78 -2.03 10.22
C VAL A 104 11.75 -2.59 11.65
N SER A 105 12.33 -1.90 12.64
CA SER A 105 12.32 -2.36 14.03
C SER A 105 10.96 -2.21 14.70
N GLU A 106 10.25 -1.10 14.44
CA GLU A 106 8.84 -0.95 14.87
C GLU A 106 7.96 -2.02 14.23
N MET A 107 8.16 -2.30 12.93
CA MET A 107 7.37 -3.30 12.22
C MET A 107 7.64 -4.73 12.71
N LYS A 108 8.89 -5.05 13.09
CA LYS A 108 9.23 -6.32 13.77
C LYS A 108 8.54 -6.42 15.13
N ALA A 109 8.64 -5.39 15.98
CA ALA A 109 8.00 -5.37 17.30
C ALA A 109 6.46 -5.42 17.23
N LEU A 110 5.85 -4.80 16.21
CA LEU A 110 4.41 -4.87 15.96
C LEU A 110 4.00 -6.28 15.51
N LEU A 111 4.77 -6.93 14.63
CA LEU A 111 4.52 -8.32 14.23
C LEU A 111 4.61 -9.26 15.44
N GLU A 112 5.62 -9.12 16.29
CA GLU A 112 5.76 -9.90 17.52
C GLU A 112 4.57 -9.70 18.48
N ARG A 113 4.08 -8.46 18.63
CA ARG A 113 2.92 -8.15 19.48
C ARG A 113 1.59 -8.63 18.89
N ALA A 114 1.45 -8.66 17.57
CA ALA A 114 0.28 -9.20 16.88
C ALA A 114 0.27 -10.74 16.93
N ASP A 115 1.39 -11.40 16.61
CA ASP A 115 1.54 -12.86 16.68
C ASP A 115 1.32 -13.38 18.12
N ALA A 116 1.59 -12.56 19.15
CA ALA A 116 1.33 -12.87 20.56
C ALA A 116 -0.12 -12.62 21.03
N ASN A 117 -1.00 -12.03 20.21
CA ASN A 117 -2.36 -11.65 20.59
C ASN A 117 -3.43 -12.50 19.88
N PRO A 118 -3.95 -13.57 20.52
CA PRO A 118 -4.95 -14.45 19.88
C PRO A 118 -6.35 -13.83 19.75
N ASN A 119 -6.58 -12.63 20.30
CA ASN A 119 -7.89 -11.98 20.32
C ASN A 119 -8.02 -10.87 19.26
N ALA A 120 -6.92 -10.34 18.73
CA ALA A 120 -6.94 -9.23 17.78
C ALA A 120 -5.91 -9.40 16.66
N SER A 121 -6.28 -8.99 15.46
CA SER A 121 -5.51 -9.17 14.24
C SER A 121 -5.29 -7.85 13.49
N VAL A 122 -4.21 -7.77 12.71
CA VAL A 122 -3.86 -6.59 11.89
C VAL A 122 -3.71 -6.99 10.43
N MET A 123 -4.44 -6.31 9.54
CA MET A 123 -4.16 -6.29 8.11
C MET A 123 -3.55 -4.94 7.72
N VAL A 124 -2.67 -4.94 6.70
CA VAL A 124 -2.15 -3.71 6.07
C VAL A 124 -2.79 -3.57 4.69
N ALA A 125 -3.22 -2.35 4.37
CA ALA A 125 -3.98 -2.02 3.16
C ALA A 125 -3.10 -2.04 1.88
N PHE A 126 -2.70 -3.23 1.43
CA PHE A 126 -2.18 -3.40 0.07
C PHE A 126 -3.31 -3.64 -0.91
N THR A 127 -4.17 -2.62 -1.04
CA THR A 127 -5.43 -2.64 -1.81
C THR A 127 -5.29 -3.22 -3.22
N ARG A 128 -4.13 -3.06 -3.86
CA ARG A 128 -3.86 -3.62 -5.19
C ARG A 128 -4.00 -5.16 -5.26
N ARG A 129 -3.83 -5.89 -4.16
CA ARG A 129 -4.09 -7.34 -4.08
C ARG A 129 -5.58 -7.68 -4.24
N PHE A 130 -6.48 -6.72 -4.02
CA PHE A 130 -7.92 -6.84 -4.17
C PHE A 130 -8.43 -6.38 -5.55
N ASP A 131 -7.54 -5.90 -6.43
CA ASP A 131 -7.87 -5.54 -7.82
C ASP A 131 -8.23 -6.77 -8.65
N GLU A 132 -9.30 -6.69 -9.44
CA GLU A 132 -9.78 -7.81 -10.25
C GLU A 132 -8.73 -8.31 -11.26
N SER A 133 -7.94 -7.41 -11.84
CA SER A 133 -6.95 -7.77 -12.86
C SER A 133 -5.69 -8.39 -12.25
N TYR A 134 -5.22 -7.89 -11.11
CA TYR A 134 -4.12 -8.54 -10.38
C TYR A 134 -4.53 -9.90 -9.78
N ARG A 135 -5.78 -10.04 -9.27
CA ARG A 135 -6.32 -11.33 -8.80
C ARG A 135 -6.45 -12.35 -9.93
N ASP A 136 -7.00 -11.95 -11.08
CA ASP A 136 -7.09 -12.82 -12.26
C ASP A 136 -5.71 -13.27 -12.75
N ALA A 137 -4.74 -12.35 -12.82
CA ALA A 137 -3.36 -12.69 -13.17
C ALA A 137 -2.74 -13.69 -12.18
N PHE A 138 -2.98 -13.52 -10.88
CA PHE A 138 -2.49 -14.41 -9.82
C PHE A 138 -3.12 -15.80 -9.93
N LEU A 139 -4.43 -15.89 -10.16
CA LEU A 139 -5.13 -17.16 -10.37
C LEU A 139 -4.61 -17.89 -11.62
N LYS A 140 -4.37 -17.17 -12.73
CA LYS A 140 -3.72 -17.72 -13.93
C LYS A 140 -2.30 -18.23 -13.66
N ILE A 141 -1.51 -17.53 -12.83
CA ILE A 141 -0.18 -17.99 -12.39
C ILE A 141 -0.28 -19.25 -11.52
N LYS A 142 -1.20 -19.30 -10.55
CA LYS A 142 -1.44 -20.51 -9.72
C LYS A 142 -1.93 -21.71 -10.55
N ALA A 143 -2.67 -21.47 -11.64
CA ALA A 143 -3.06 -22.47 -12.63
C ALA A 143 -1.92 -22.86 -13.60
N GLY A 144 -0.71 -22.28 -13.46
CA GLY A 144 0.46 -22.61 -14.27
C GLY A 144 0.49 -22.01 -15.68
N ALA A 145 -0.38 -21.03 -15.99
CA ALA A 145 -0.57 -20.50 -17.35
C ALA A 145 0.67 -19.86 -18.00
N ILE A 146 1.70 -19.52 -17.20
CA ILE A 146 3.01 -19.05 -17.67
C ILE A 146 4.18 -19.92 -17.22
N GLY A 147 3.90 -21.14 -16.73
CA GLY A 147 4.92 -21.99 -16.09
C GLY A 147 5.39 -21.40 -14.76
N LYS A 148 6.70 -21.39 -14.51
CA LYS A 148 7.29 -20.81 -13.29
C LYS A 148 7.59 -19.31 -13.51
N PRO A 149 7.02 -18.37 -12.72
CA PRO A 149 7.42 -16.96 -12.74
C PRO A 149 8.90 -16.78 -12.36
N PHE A 150 9.61 -15.90 -13.05
CA PHE A 150 11.02 -15.60 -12.78
C PHE A 150 11.41 -14.11 -12.88
N ILE A 151 10.70 -13.31 -13.67
CA ILE A 151 10.83 -11.83 -13.67
C ILE A 151 9.47 -11.19 -13.40
N PHE A 152 9.45 -10.25 -12.46
CA PHE A 152 8.41 -9.24 -12.30
C PHE A 152 8.94 -7.89 -12.80
N ARG A 153 8.15 -7.16 -13.59
CA ARG A 153 8.42 -5.77 -13.96
C ARG A 153 7.21 -4.93 -13.61
N SER A 154 7.39 -3.85 -12.83
CA SER A 154 6.35 -2.84 -12.62
C SER A 154 6.80 -1.44 -12.99
N HIS A 155 5.80 -0.63 -13.30
CA HIS A 155 5.85 0.78 -13.67
C HIS A 155 4.76 1.49 -12.86
N GLY A 156 5.14 2.42 -11.99
CA GLY A 156 4.21 3.14 -11.12
C GLY A 156 4.38 4.65 -11.28
N VAL A 157 3.56 5.25 -12.14
CA VAL A 157 3.59 6.70 -12.41
C VAL A 157 2.39 7.38 -11.78
N GLU A 158 2.66 8.30 -10.86
CA GLU A 158 1.68 9.21 -10.29
C GLU A 158 1.52 10.45 -11.18
N ARG A 159 0.28 10.96 -11.25
CA ARG A 159 -0.02 12.24 -11.89
C ARG A 159 0.68 13.35 -11.11
N MET A 160 1.35 14.26 -11.84
CA MET A 160 2.06 15.37 -11.25
C MET A 160 1.11 16.28 -10.44
N ASP A 161 1.38 16.42 -9.14
CA ASP A 161 0.69 17.32 -8.22
C ASP A 161 1.73 18.30 -7.65
N ASP A 162 1.68 19.55 -8.13
CA ASP A 162 2.56 20.65 -7.73
C ASP A 162 1.97 21.50 -6.58
N SER A 163 0.93 21.02 -5.91
CA SER A 163 0.29 21.77 -4.81
C SER A 163 1.24 21.91 -3.59
N PRO A 164 1.14 23.01 -2.81
CA PRO A 164 1.93 23.16 -1.58
C PRO A 164 1.74 22.02 -0.57
N PHE A 165 0.57 21.36 -0.59
CA PHE A 165 0.31 20.14 0.18
C PHE A 165 1.18 18.97 -0.30
N SER A 166 1.23 18.73 -1.62
CA SER A 166 2.10 17.71 -2.23
C SER A 166 3.56 17.93 -1.86
N HIS A 167 4.10 19.14 -2.06
CA HIS A 167 5.48 19.49 -1.70
C HIS A 167 5.81 19.18 -0.22
N GLN A 168 4.90 19.49 0.71
CA GLN A 168 5.09 19.20 2.13
C GLN A 168 4.91 17.71 2.46
N TYR A 169 3.99 17.02 1.79
CA TYR A 169 3.78 15.58 1.94
C TYR A 169 5.01 14.78 1.48
N LEU A 170 5.51 15.05 0.27
CA LEU A 170 6.59 14.29 -0.35
C LEU A 170 7.88 14.31 0.49
N LYS A 171 8.27 15.49 1.00
CA LYS A 171 9.42 15.65 1.92
C LYS A 171 9.31 14.80 3.20
N ASN A 172 8.10 14.50 3.64
CA ASN A 172 7.81 13.72 4.84
C ASN A 172 7.36 12.27 4.52
N SER A 173 7.24 11.89 3.25
CA SER A 173 6.65 10.61 2.81
C SER A 173 7.40 9.38 3.33
N GLY A 174 8.71 9.50 3.55
CA GLY A 174 9.63 8.39 3.83
C GLY A 174 10.49 8.03 2.61
N GLY A 175 10.07 8.45 1.42
CA GLY A 175 10.76 8.29 0.16
C GLY A 175 9.95 7.54 -0.89
N ILE A 176 10.26 7.72 -2.18
CA ILE A 176 9.52 7.18 -3.32
C ILE A 176 9.33 5.64 -3.23
N PHE A 177 10.31 4.92 -2.67
CA PHE A 177 10.21 3.47 -2.51
C PHE A 177 9.32 3.05 -1.33
N VAL A 178 9.33 3.81 -0.24
CA VAL A 178 8.62 3.53 1.02
C VAL A 178 7.14 3.92 0.94
N ASP A 179 6.85 4.99 0.19
CA ASP A 179 5.51 5.52 0.00
C ASP A 179 4.82 4.94 -1.25
N SER A 180 5.40 5.14 -2.43
CA SER A 180 4.77 4.77 -3.72
C SER A 180 5.04 3.31 -4.09
N ALA A 181 6.32 2.93 -4.19
CA ALA A 181 6.71 1.61 -4.73
C ALA A 181 6.45 0.43 -3.79
N ILE A 182 6.13 0.66 -2.52
CA ILE A 182 5.85 -0.42 -1.55
C ILE A 182 4.67 -1.30 -2.00
N HIS A 183 3.69 -0.74 -2.71
CA HIS A 183 2.61 -1.51 -3.35
C HIS A 183 3.10 -2.42 -4.48
N ASP A 184 4.05 -1.95 -5.29
CA ASP A 184 4.59 -2.69 -6.43
C ASP A 184 5.54 -3.79 -5.95
N ILE A 185 6.28 -3.53 -4.87
CA ILE A 185 7.09 -4.51 -4.14
C ILE A 185 6.20 -5.61 -3.53
N ASP A 186 5.08 -5.24 -2.93
CA ASP A 186 4.10 -6.20 -2.41
C ASP A 186 3.48 -7.06 -3.54
N LEU A 187 3.11 -6.46 -4.67
CA LEU A 187 2.69 -7.21 -5.86
C LEU A 187 3.80 -8.14 -6.39
N ALA A 188 5.06 -7.71 -6.35
CA ALA A 188 6.19 -8.57 -6.73
C ALA A 188 6.26 -9.82 -5.83
N LEU A 189 6.09 -9.66 -4.52
CA LEU A 189 6.01 -10.79 -3.57
C LEU A 189 4.76 -11.65 -3.81
N MET A 190 3.60 -11.05 -4.12
CA MET A 190 2.38 -11.79 -4.49
C MET A 190 2.62 -12.69 -5.72
N PHE A 191 3.26 -12.18 -6.78
CA PHE A 191 3.43 -12.93 -8.04
C PHE A 191 4.65 -13.86 -8.06
N LEU A 192 5.75 -13.50 -7.39
CA LEU A 192 6.97 -14.31 -7.33
C LEU A 192 6.93 -15.32 -6.15
N GLY A 193 6.14 -15.05 -5.11
CA GLY A 193 5.95 -15.89 -3.92
C GLY A 193 6.34 -15.14 -2.65
N GLU A 194 5.47 -15.16 -1.63
CA GLU A 194 5.62 -14.30 -0.44
C GLU A 194 6.84 -14.66 0.41
N ASP A 195 7.26 -15.93 0.41
CA ASP A 195 8.47 -16.42 1.08
C ASP A 195 9.77 -16.14 0.32
N SER A 196 9.74 -15.36 -0.78
CA SER A 196 10.94 -15.08 -1.58
C SER A 196 11.88 -14.12 -0.82
N THR A 197 12.91 -14.66 -0.17
CA THR A 197 13.91 -13.84 0.54
C THR A 197 14.73 -13.01 -0.45
N PRO A 198 14.83 -11.67 -0.28
CA PRO A 198 15.73 -10.87 -1.08
C PRO A 198 17.17 -11.30 -0.86
N LYS A 199 17.98 -11.27 -1.93
CA LYS A 199 19.43 -11.51 -1.93
C LYS A 199 20.18 -10.19 -1.96
N SER A 200 19.69 -9.24 -2.74
CA SER A 200 20.22 -7.88 -2.80
C SER A 200 19.28 -6.92 -3.52
N VAL A 201 19.39 -5.64 -3.23
CA VAL A 201 18.72 -4.56 -3.96
C VAL A 201 19.71 -3.53 -4.49
N SER A 202 19.34 -2.86 -5.59
CA SER A 202 20.01 -1.67 -6.09
C SER A 202 18.96 -0.66 -6.58
N ALA A 203 19.14 0.62 -6.31
CA ALA A 203 18.27 1.70 -6.76
C ALA A 203 19.06 2.95 -7.19
N VAL A 204 18.53 3.65 -8.19
CA VAL A 204 19.02 4.95 -8.68
C VAL A 204 17.84 5.85 -9.02
N GLY A 205 18.02 7.16 -9.00
CA GLY A 205 16.93 8.10 -9.27
C GLY A 205 17.41 9.54 -9.41
N VAL A 206 16.47 10.40 -9.77
CA VAL A 206 16.68 11.84 -10.00
C VAL A 206 15.52 12.64 -9.40
N SER A 207 15.79 13.93 -9.19
CA SER A 207 14.81 14.94 -8.73
C SER A 207 14.85 16.09 -9.73
N THR A 208 14.25 15.86 -10.90
CA THR A 208 14.37 16.75 -12.07
C THR A 208 13.27 17.81 -12.14
N VAL A 209 12.08 17.51 -11.63
CA VAL A 209 10.92 18.42 -11.55
C VAL A 209 10.78 18.94 -10.11
N PHE A 210 10.77 18.04 -9.13
CA PHE A 210 10.69 18.34 -7.71
C PHE A 210 12.10 18.32 -7.10
N SER A 211 12.98 19.22 -7.56
CA SER A 211 14.40 19.27 -7.19
C SER A 211 14.67 19.29 -5.67
N ALA A 212 13.78 19.91 -4.89
CA ALA A 212 13.85 19.95 -3.42
C ALA A 212 13.63 18.58 -2.72
N LEU A 213 13.44 17.48 -3.45
CA LEU A 213 13.53 16.12 -2.93
C LEU A 213 14.98 15.65 -2.76
N ALA A 214 15.93 16.23 -3.52
CA ALA A 214 17.35 15.95 -3.34
C ALA A 214 17.85 16.34 -1.94
N ASP A 215 17.31 17.43 -1.37
CA ASP A 215 17.62 17.92 -0.02
C ASP A 215 17.34 16.90 1.10
N VAL A 216 16.44 15.93 0.85
CA VAL A 216 16.05 14.87 1.80
C VAL A 216 16.47 13.46 1.35
N GLY A 217 17.30 13.37 0.30
CA GLY A 217 17.71 12.09 -0.27
C GLY A 217 16.52 11.26 -0.77
N ASP A 218 15.63 11.90 -1.54
CA ASP A 218 14.54 11.24 -2.28
C ASP A 218 14.53 11.69 -3.76
N ALA A 219 13.75 10.97 -4.57
CA ALA A 219 13.62 11.16 -6.02
C ALA A 219 12.17 11.46 -6.44
N ASP A 220 12.02 12.14 -7.58
CA ASP A 220 10.74 12.22 -8.30
C ASP A 220 10.62 11.18 -9.42
N ASN A 221 11.74 10.62 -9.89
CA ASN A 221 11.82 9.54 -10.86
C ASN A 221 12.92 8.55 -10.43
N ALA A 222 12.61 7.29 -10.19
CA ALA A 222 13.56 6.29 -9.67
C ALA A 222 13.36 4.88 -10.26
N VAL A 223 14.48 4.20 -10.51
CA VAL A 223 14.55 2.83 -11.04
C VAL A 223 15.26 1.93 -10.03
N ALA A 224 14.73 0.72 -9.82
CA ALA A 224 15.27 -0.20 -8.84
C ALA A 224 15.11 -1.67 -9.23
N VAL A 225 16.03 -2.52 -8.74
CA VAL A 225 16.05 -3.97 -9.03
C VAL A 225 16.33 -4.75 -7.75
N CYS A 226 15.47 -5.71 -7.43
CA CYS A 226 15.69 -6.73 -6.41
C CYS A 226 16.05 -8.07 -7.07
N GLU A 227 17.14 -8.68 -6.62
CA GLU A 227 17.42 -10.10 -6.85
C GLU A 227 16.98 -10.90 -5.63
N PHE A 228 16.35 -12.06 -5.83
CA PHE A 228 15.96 -13.00 -4.77
C PHE A 228 16.91 -14.21 -4.69
N TRP A 229 16.97 -14.87 -3.52
CA TRP A 229 17.88 -16.01 -3.28
C TRP A 229 17.57 -17.27 -4.08
N ASP A 230 16.38 -17.36 -4.66
CA ASP A 230 15.90 -18.43 -5.53
C ASP A 230 16.09 -18.13 -7.04
N GLY A 231 16.74 -17.01 -7.37
CA GLY A 231 17.07 -16.61 -8.74
C GLY A 231 16.00 -15.78 -9.46
N LYS A 232 14.89 -15.44 -8.79
CA LYS A 232 13.89 -14.51 -9.34
C LYS A 232 14.41 -13.06 -9.28
N ILE A 233 13.86 -12.19 -10.13
CA ILE A 233 14.19 -10.76 -10.19
C ILE A 233 12.91 -9.92 -10.22
N ALA A 234 12.88 -8.82 -9.49
CA ALA A 234 11.84 -7.80 -9.62
C ALA A 234 12.46 -6.45 -10.02
N HIS A 235 11.94 -5.84 -11.08
CA HIS A 235 12.32 -4.53 -11.59
C HIS A 235 11.19 -3.51 -11.39
N PHE A 236 11.53 -2.33 -10.90
CA PHE A 236 10.61 -1.23 -10.63
C PHE A 236 11.08 0.04 -11.33
N TYR A 237 10.16 0.77 -11.98
CA TYR A 237 10.34 2.18 -12.30
C TYR A 237 9.16 2.94 -11.68
N HIS A 238 9.46 3.90 -10.81
CA HIS A 238 8.47 4.78 -10.18
C HIS A 238 8.73 6.24 -10.53
N SER A 239 7.66 7.00 -10.67
CA SER A 239 7.74 8.42 -10.99
C SER A 239 6.51 9.17 -10.46
N ARG A 240 6.71 10.44 -10.08
CA ARG A 240 5.69 11.36 -9.56
C ARG A 240 5.35 12.47 -10.57
N THR A 241 5.78 12.32 -11.82
CA THR A 241 5.81 13.40 -12.82
C THR A 241 5.03 13.06 -14.10
N SER A 242 3.95 12.27 -14.02
CA SER A 242 3.08 12.03 -15.20
C SER A 242 2.29 13.28 -15.57
N ALA A 243 2.45 13.74 -16.81
CA ALA A 243 1.63 14.78 -17.40
C ALA A 243 0.22 14.27 -17.83
N ALA A 244 0.07 12.96 -18.07
CA ALA A 244 -1.17 12.39 -18.63
C ALA A 244 -2.20 12.04 -17.53
N GLY A 245 -1.75 11.33 -16.49
CA GLY A 245 -2.64 10.71 -15.49
C GLY A 245 -1.91 9.63 -14.68
N TYR A 246 -2.66 8.88 -13.87
CA TYR A 246 -2.11 7.78 -13.08
C TYR A 246 -1.87 6.53 -13.96
N HIS A 247 -0.64 6.03 -14.00
CA HIS A 247 -0.28 4.83 -14.76
C HIS A 247 0.51 3.83 -13.92
N ASN A 248 -0.21 2.89 -13.30
CA ASN A 248 0.37 1.62 -12.88
C ASN A 248 0.36 0.62 -14.05
N ALA A 249 1.44 -0.11 -14.29
CA ALA A 249 1.46 -1.25 -15.20
C ALA A 249 2.41 -2.32 -14.68
N SER A 250 2.06 -3.59 -14.80
CA SER A 250 2.93 -4.68 -14.36
C SER A 250 2.93 -5.85 -15.33
N GLU A 251 4.05 -6.56 -15.37
CA GLU A 251 4.27 -7.74 -16.21
C GLU A 251 4.95 -8.85 -15.42
N ILE A 252 4.47 -10.07 -15.62
CA ILE A 252 5.01 -11.27 -14.99
C ILE A 252 5.46 -12.22 -16.10
N PHE A 253 6.76 -12.48 -16.15
CA PHE A 253 7.39 -13.37 -17.12
C PHE A 253 7.66 -14.72 -16.45
N GLY A 254 7.24 -15.80 -17.11
CA GLY A 254 7.40 -17.17 -16.66
C GLY A 254 7.89 -18.10 -17.75
N THR A 255 8.35 -19.29 -17.37
CA THR A 255 9.03 -20.25 -18.26
C THR A 255 8.20 -20.73 -19.47
N ALA A 256 6.90 -20.46 -19.52
CA ALA A 256 6.00 -20.81 -20.63
C ALA A 256 5.13 -19.64 -21.12
N GLY A 257 5.34 -18.40 -20.66
CA GLY A 257 4.53 -17.27 -21.11
C GLY A 257 4.75 -15.96 -20.35
N LYS A 258 3.88 -14.98 -20.62
CA LYS A 258 3.87 -13.67 -19.94
C LYS A 258 2.44 -13.24 -19.65
N LEU A 259 2.19 -12.66 -18.48
CA LEU A 259 0.99 -11.87 -18.19
C LEU A 259 1.32 -10.39 -18.11
N SER A 260 0.36 -9.54 -18.46
CA SER A 260 0.48 -8.08 -18.43
C SER A 260 -0.80 -7.47 -17.88
N VAL A 261 -0.68 -6.49 -16.99
CA VAL A 261 -1.79 -5.74 -16.38
C VAL A 261 -1.60 -4.26 -16.67
N ASN A 262 -2.64 -3.61 -17.21
CA ASN A 262 -2.76 -2.16 -17.39
C ASN A 262 -1.61 -1.47 -18.16
N LEU A 263 -1.10 -2.10 -19.24
CA LEU A 263 -0.03 -1.53 -20.07
C LEU A 263 -0.38 -0.15 -20.65
N THR A 264 -1.67 0.11 -20.89
CA THR A 264 -2.23 1.42 -21.21
C THR A 264 -3.20 1.81 -20.09
N PRO A 265 -3.13 3.02 -19.50
CA PRO A 265 -3.88 3.37 -18.29
C PRO A 265 -5.34 3.79 -18.58
N TRP A 266 -6.09 2.95 -19.30
CA TRP A 266 -7.46 3.25 -19.73
C TRP A 266 -8.42 3.54 -18.56
N ILE A 267 -9.10 4.70 -18.57
CA ILE A 267 -10.20 4.98 -17.65
C ILE A 267 -11.48 4.17 -18.02
N ASN A 268 -11.68 3.90 -19.31
CA ASN A 268 -12.79 3.12 -19.86
C ASN A 268 -12.40 2.54 -21.25
N ARG A 269 -13.33 1.89 -21.95
CA ARG A 269 -13.08 1.22 -23.25
C ARG A 269 -13.35 2.10 -24.49
N VAL A 270 -13.38 3.43 -24.34
CA VAL A 270 -13.57 4.37 -25.46
C VAL A 270 -12.20 4.80 -25.98
N GLU A 271 -12.02 4.67 -27.29
CA GLU A 271 -10.86 5.16 -28.02
C GLU A 271 -11.32 6.24 -29.01
N LEU A 272 -10.61 7.36 -29.06
CA LEU A 272 -10.87 8.47 -29.98
C LEU A 272 -9.90 8.36 -31.17
N CYS A 273 -10.47 8.11 -32.34
CA CYS A 273 -9.81 8.25 -33.63
C CYS A 273 -10.35 9.52 -34.30
N ASP A 274 -9.52 10.56 -34.45
CA ASP A 274 -9.88 11.77 -35.19
C ASP A 274 -8.88 12.09 -36.31
N GLY A 275 -9.00 13.29 -36.89
CA GLY A 275 -8.30 13.68 -38.12
C GLY A 275 -6.78 13.80 -38.02
N ASP A 276 -6.18 13.74 -36.83
CA ASP A 276 -4.71 13.76 -36.69
C ASP A 276 -4.04 12.37 -36.81
N GLY A 277 -4.83 11.30 -36.89
CA GLY A 277 -4.33 9.94 -37.13
C GLY A 277 -3.81 9.19 -35.91
N PHE A 278 -3.95 9.74 -34.70
CA PHE A 278 -3.61 9.01 -33.46
C PHE A 278 -4.82 8.27 -32.88
N LEU A 279 -4.56 7.09 -32.30
CA LEU A 279 -5.49 6.40 -31.40
C LEU A 279 -5.32 6.99 -30.00
N LYS A 280 -6.29 7.81 -29.56
CA LYS A 280 -6.25 8.54 -28.29
C LYS A 280 -7.15 7.85 -27.27
N VAL A 281 -6.71 7.83 -26.01
CA VAL A 281 -7.46 7.21 -24.91
C VAL A 281 -7.37 8.10 -23.68
N GLU A 282 -8.45 8.18 -22.90
CA GLU A 282 -8.46 8.96 -21.68
C GLU A 282 -7.76 8.18 -20.55
N PRO A 283 -6.69 8.73 -19.94
CA PRO A 283 -5.95 8.06 -18.88
C PRO A 283 -6.69 8.17 -17.54
N THR A 284 -6.55 7.15 -16.70
CA THR A 284 -7.15 7.14 -15.35
C THR A 284 -6.64 8.32 -14.51
N PRO A 285 -7.51 9.19 -13.96
CA PRO A 285 -7.08 10.47 -13.40
C PRO A 285 -6.22 10.36 -12.13
N SER A 286 -6.53 9.39 -11.25
CA SER A 286 -5.85 9.16 -9.98
C SER A 286 -5.73 7.68 -9.61
N TRP A 287 -4.93 7.39 -8.59
CA TRP A 287 -4.86 6.07 -7.97
C TRP A 287 -6.21 5.61 -7.39
N TYR A 288 -7.06 6.54 -6.93
CA TYR A 288 -8.37 6.18 -6.38
C TYR A 288 -9.32 5.73 -7.48
N ASP A 289 -9.36 6.44 -8.60
CA ASP A 289 -10.19 6.06 -9.75
C ASP A 289 -9.80 4.66 -10.27
N ARG A 290 -8.49 4.35 -10.28
CA ARG A 290 -7.99 3.02 -10.66
C ARG A 290 -8.41 1.92 -9.69
N TYR A 291 -8.41 2.17 -8.38
CA TYR A 291 -8.54 1.12 -7.35
C TYR A 291 -9.82 1.20 -6.50
N LYS A 292 -10.78 2.06 -6.84
CA LYS A 292 -12.04 2.26 -6.09
C LYS A 292 -12.77 0.95 -5.77
N LEU A 293 -12.87 0.03 -6.73
CA LEU A 293 -13.49 -1.28 -6.52
C LEU A 293 -12.63 -2.20 -5.64
N ALA A 294 -11.31 -2.09 -5.73
CA ALA A 294 -10.37 -2.84 -4.90
C ALA A 294 -10.43 -2.40 -3.43
N PHE A 295 -10.59 -1.10 -3.13
CA PHE A 295 -10.86 -0.62 -1.76
C PHE A 295 -12.15 -1.20 -1.17
N VAL A 296 -13.20 -1.33 -1.99
CA VAL A 296 -14.47 -1.94 -1.56
C VAL A 296 -14.34 -3.44 -1.36
N ALA A 297 -13.56 -4.13 -2.20
CA ALA A 297 -13.28 -5.56 -2.05
C ALA A 297 -12.40 -5.85 -0.82
N GLU A 298 -11.34 -5.07 -0.60
CA GLU A 298 -10.48 -5.09 0.60
C GLU A 298 -11.30 -4.96 1.88
N ALA A 299 -12.15 -3.94 1.95
CA ALA A 299 -13.02 -3.69 3.09
C ALA A 299 -14.01 -4.84 3.36
N ASN A 300 -14.64 -5.39 2.32
CA ASN A 300 -15.60 -6.50 2.45
C ASN A 300 -14.91 -7.82 2.82
N GLU A 301 -13.76 -8.15 2.24
CA GLU A 301 -13.04 -9.40 2.54
C GLU A 301 -12.38 -9.35 3.93
N TRP A 302 -11.88 -8.20 4.37
CA TRP A 302 -11.42 -8.00 5.75
C TRP A 302 -12.56 -8.14 6.78
N VAL A 303 -13.71 -7.48 6.55
CA VAL A 303 -14.89 -7.62 7.42
C VAL A 303 -15.41 -9.07 7.45
N ALA A 304 -15.38 -9.77 6.33
CA ALA A 304 -15.74 -11.18 6.28
C ALA A 304 -14.77 -12.03 7.11
N ALA A 305 -13.46 -11.86 6.93
CA ALA A 305 -12.45 -12.61 7.70
C ALA A 305 -12.60 -12.38 9.22
N VAL A 306 -12.79 -11.12 9.64
CA VAL A 306 -13.05 -10.74 11.04
C VAL A 306 -14.31 -11.41 11.60
N LEU A 307 -15.45 -11.33 10.90
CA LEU A 307 -16.72 -11.88 11.38
C LEU A 307 -16.75 -13.41 11.37
N ASP A 308 -16.25 -14.02 10.30
CA ASP A 308 -16.30 -15.48 10.08
C ASP A 308 -15.10 -16.18 10.72
N LYS A 309 -14.24 -15.44 11.44
CA LYS A 309 -13.03 -15.89 12.14
C LYS A 309 -12.09 -16.69 11.24
N GLN A 310 -11.90 -16.21 10.02
CA GLN A 310 -11.00 -16.79 9.03
C GLN A 310 -9.65 -16.07 9.05
N PRO A 311 -8.58 -16.67 8.51
CA PRO A 311 -7.32 -15.98 8.28
C PRO A 311 -7.51 -14.70 7.46
N LEU A 312 -6.80 -13.63 7.82
CA LEU A 312 -6.84 -12.38 7.08
C LEU A 312 -6.32 -12.58 5.64
N PRO A 313 -6.90 -11.90 4.62
CA PRO A 313 -6.47 -12.04 3.21
C PRO A 313 -5.00 -11.68 2.93
N ILE A 314 -4.37 -10.89 3.81
CA ILE A 314 -2.95 -10.52 3.73
C ILE A 314 -2.31 -10.76 5.10
N PRO A 315 -1.27 -11.60 5.22
CA PRO A 315 -0.56 -11.77 6.49
C PRO A 315 0.33 -10.56 6.78
N LEU A 316 0.36 -10.11 8.04
CA LEU A 316 1.13 -8.93 8.49
C LEU A 316 2.64 -9.02 8.12
N ARG A 317 3.18 -10.24 8.01
CA ARG A 317 4.53 -10.54 7.54
C ARG A 317 4.84 -10.00 6.13
N SER A 318 3.88 -9.98 5.21
CA SER A 318 4.08 -9.45 3.85
C SER A 318 4.32 -7.94 3.85
N ALA A 319 3.76 -7.21 4.82
CA ALA A 319 4.06 -5.80 5.04
C ALA A 319 5.48 -5.58 5.58
N LEU A 320 5.97 -6.46 6.46
CA LEU A 320 7.36 -6.41 6.95
C LEU A 320 8.35 -6.66 5.80
N THR A 321 8.15 -7.71 4.99
CA THR A 321 9.03 -8.01 3.84
C THR A 321 9.03 -6.86 2.83
N SER A 322 7.86 -6.31 2.51
CA SER A 322 7.73 -5.16 1.59
C SER A 322 8.43 -3.90 2.12
N LEU A 323 8.28 -3.59 3.42
CA LEU A 323 8.95 -2.46 4.06
C LEU A 323 10.47 -2.63 4.12
N VAL A 324 10.96 -3.84 4.39
CA VAL A 324 12.41 -4.15 4.39
C VAL A 324 13.03 -3.91 3.01
N ILE A 325 12.37 -4.38 1.95
CA ILE A 325 12.84 -4.17 0.57
C ILE A 325 12.75 -2.67 0.19
N ALA A 326 11.66 -1.99 0.54
CA ALA A 326 11.46 -0.56 0.26
C ALA A 326 12.49 0.34 0.98
N GLN A 327 12.78 0.08 2.25
CA GLN A 327 13.81 0.79 3.02
C GLN A 327 15.21 0.54 2.43
N ALA A 328 15.54 -0.70 2.06
CA ALA A 328 16.82 -1.02 1.45
C ALA A 328 16.97 -0.40 0.05
N PHE A 329 15.90 -0.22 -0.72
CA PHE A 329 15.92 0.58 -1.95
C PHE A 329 16.17 2.07 -1.67
N GLN A 330 15.52 2.65 -0.65
CA GLN A 330 15.75 4.06 -0.31
C GLN A 330 17.18 4.32 0.21
N GLU A 331 17.76 3.41 0.99
CA GLU A 331 19.17 3.46 1.41
C GLU A 331 20.14 3.25 0.23
N SER A 332 19.79 2.38 -0.72
CA SER A 332 20.53 2.21 -1.97
C SER A 332 20.54 3.48 -2.81
N LEU A 333 19.38 4.14 -2.98
CA LEU A 333 19.24 5.42 -3.66
C LEU A 333 20.08 6.52 -3.00
N ARG A 334 20.06 6.60 -1.67
CA ARG A 334 20.78 7.64 -0.90
C ARG A 334 22.30 7.47 -0.92
N THR A 335 22.80 6.23 -0.93
CA THR A 335 24.24 5.96 -0.85
C THR A 335 24.89 5.54 -2.17
N GLY A 336 24.10 5.28 -3.21
CA GLY A 336 24.59 4.75 -4.49
C GLY A 336 25.11 3.30 -4.41
N ARG A 337 24.87 2.60 -3.28
CA ARG A 337 25.39 1.26 -3.01
C ARG A 337 24.33 0.20 -3.26
N ARG A 338 24.73 -0.94 -3.82
CA ARG A 338 23.95 -2.18 -3.75
C ARG A 338 23.88 -2.63 -2.28
N ILE A 339 22.68 -2.91 -1.77
CA ILE A 339 22.48 -3.45 -0.42
C ILE A 339 22.32 -4.97 -0.52
N GLU A 340 23.02 -5.72 0.34
CA GLU A 340 22.98 -7.19 0.34
C GLU A 340 22.23 -7.75 1.55
N PHE A 341 21.63 -8.92 1.36
CA PHE A 341 20.92 -9.66 2.39
C PHE A 341 21.55 -11.05 2.64
N SER A 342 21.43 -11.53 3.87
CA SER A 342 21.68 -12.93 4.23
C SER A 342 20.56 -13.86 3.72
N ARG A 343 20.72 -15.19 3.85
CA ARG A 343 19.69 -16.16 3.43
C ARG A 343 18.45 -16.18 4.33
N ASP A 344 18.59 -15.68 5.56
CA ASP A 344 17.54 -15.43 6.55
C ASP A 344 16.97 -13.99 6.49
N GLY A 345 17.39 -13.19 5.49
CA GLY A 345 16.75 -11.92 5.15
C GLY A 345 17.16 -10.71 5.99
N GLN A 346 18.22 -10.78 6.80
CA GLN A 346 18.81 -9.58 7.40
C GLN A 346 19.72 -8.87 6.39
N ILE A 347 19.86 -7.55 6.51
CA ILE A 347 20.85 -6.77 5.75
C ILE A 347 22.25 -7.13 6.28
N LYS A 348 23.25 -7.20 5.38
CA LYS A 348 24.66 -7.40 5.76
C LYS A 348 25.36 -6.07 6.03
N ASP A 349 26.07 -5.96 7.15
CA ASP A 349 26.90 -4.80 7.46
C ASP A 349 28.12 -4.70 6.52
N GLN A 350 28.20 -3.59 5.78
CA GLN A 350 29.23 -3.40 4.74
C GLN A 350 30.59 -2.96 5.28
N GLU A 351 30.71 -2.60 6.56
CA GLU A 351 31.99 -2.21 7.19
C GLU A 351 33.04 -3.34 7.14
N SER A 352 32.61 -4.59 6.93
CA SER A 352 33.51 -5.75 6.81
C SER A 352 34.12 -5.94 5.41
N GLN A 353 33.68 -5.22 4.38
CA GLN A 353 34.10 -5.46 2.98
C GLN A 353 35.23 -4.52 2.48
N SER A 354 35.67 -3.55 3.28
CA SER A 354 36.74 -2.59 2.93
C SER A 354 38.17 -3.09 3.22
N LYS A 355 38.37 -4.42 3.32
CA LYS A 355 39.66 -5.06 3.65
C LYS A 355 39.94 -6.35 2.84
N ILE A 356 39.96 -6.24 1.52
CA ILE A 356 40.66 -7.17 0.60
C ILE A 356 41.39 -6.32 -0.44
#